data_AF-A0A4Y4JXX4-F1
#
_entry.id   AF-A0A4Y4JXX4-F1
#
_cell.length_a   1.000
_cell.length_b   1.000
_cell.length_c   1.000
_cell.angle_alpha   90.00
_cell.angle_beta   90.00
_cell.angle_gamma   90.00
#
_symmetry.space_group_name_H-M   'P 1'
#
loop_
_entity.id
_entity.type
_entity.pdbx_description
1 polymer ?
#
loop_
_entity_poly.entity_id
_entity_poly.type
_entity_poly.pdbx_seq_one_letter_code
_entity_poly.pdbx_strand_id
1 'polypeptide(L)' 'MSPQDPTSSSPSESWESAIRQVLVSFDTYARMRNARNGILPATRVTPQDADRAFGALQMSIGRLRNLNRQ' A
#
# COMPACT_ATOMS: atom_id res chain seq x y z
N MET A 1 -10.04 -9.33 -40.82
CA MET A 1 -9.25 -9.40 -39.57
C MET A 1 -9.23 -8.00 -38.98
N SER A 2 -10.08 -7.73 -37.99
CA SER A 2 -10.09 -6.43 -37.29
C SER A 2 -9.03 -6.47 -36.20
N PRO A 3 -8.16 -5.44 -36.06
CA PRO A 3 -7.20 -5.40 -34.98
C PRO A 3 -7.96 -5.18 -33.67
N GLN A 4 -7.68 -6.01 -32.68
CA GLN A 4 -8.21 -5.83 -31.33
C GLN A 4 -7.50 -4.65 -30.69
N ASP A 5 -8.26 -3.64 -30.27
CA ASP A 5 -7.78 -2.58 -29.39
C ASP A 5 -7.20 -3.22 -28.12
N PRO A 6 -5.93 -2.96 -27.77
CA PRO A 6 -5.39 -3.46 -26.53
C PRO A 6 -6.09 -2.74 -25.39
N THR A 7 -6.91 -3.50 -24.65
CA THR A 7 -7.13 -3.31 -23.21
C THR A 7 -7.32 -1.86 -22.79
N SER A 8 -8.56 -1.39 -22.90
CA SER A 8 -9.07 -0.35 -22.03
C SER A 8 -8.82 -0.82 -20.59
N SER A 9 -7.73 -0.37 -19.96
CA SER A 9 -7.43 -0.65 -18.56
C SER A 9 -8.64 -0.20 -17.76
N SER A 10 -9.44 -1.19 -17.36
CA SER A 10 -10.74 -0.92 -16.80
C SER A 10 -10.50 -0.20 -15.46
N PRO A 11 -11.18 0.91 -15.15
CA PRO A 11 -10.96 1.65 -13.91
C PRO A 11 -11.08 0.77 -12.64
N SER A 12 -11.81 -0.35 -12.74
CA SER A 12 -11.86 -1.41 -11.73
C SER A 12 -10.50 -2.06 -11.41
N GLU A 13 -9.63 -2.30 -12.41
CA GLU A 13 -8.27 -2.82 -12.18
C GLU A 13 -7.42 -1.81 -11.40
N SER A 14 -7.63 -0.52 -11.63
CA SER A 14 -6.91 0.55 -10.93
C SER A 14 -7.34 0.69 -9.47
N TRP A 15 -8.64 0.50 -9.18
CA TRP A 15 -9.21 0.54 -7.83
C TRP A 15 -8.76 -0.66 -6.98
N GLU A 16 -8.90 -1.87 -7.53
CA GLU A 16 -8.47 -3.08 -6.84
C GLU A 16 -6.97 -3.09 -6.55
N SER A 17 -6.16 -2.65 -7.53
CA SER A 17 -4.72 -2.48 -7.35
C SER A 17 -4.37 -1.46 -6.25
N ALA A 18 -5.13 -0.38 -6.13
CA ALA A 18 -4.94 0.61 -5.07
C ALA A 18 -5.32 0.07 -3.69
N ILE A 19 -6.41 -0.71 -3.58
CA ILE A 19 -6.76 -1.40 -2.33
C ILE A 19 -5.64 -2.36 -1.91
N ARG A 20 -5.13 -3.19 -2.83
CA ARG A 20 -4.02 -4.11 -2.54
C ARG A 20 -2.79 -3.37 -2.03
N GLN A 21 -2.45 -2.23 -2.63
CA GLN A 21 -1.34 -1.38 -2.15
C GLN A 21 -1.58 -0.85 -0.73
N VAL A 22 -2.79 -0.42 -0.39
CA VAL A 22 -3.13 0.01 0.97
C VAL A 22 -2.96 -1.13 1.97
N LEU A 23 -3.44 -2.34 1.64
CA LEU A 23 -3.32 -3.51 2.52
C LEU A 23 -1.85 -3.90 2.76
N VAL A 24 -1.02 -3.92 1.71
CA VAL A 24 0.41 -4.23 1.83
C VAL A 24 1.15 -3.18 2.66
N SER A 25 0.89 -1.89 2.41
CA SER A 25 1.49 -0.80 3.20
C SER A 25 1.05 -0.86 4.67
N PHE A 26 -0.22 -1.19 4.92
CA PHE A 26 -0.76 -1.34 6.29
C PHE A 26 -0.11 -2.51 7.03
N ASP A 27 -0.05 -3.68 6.42
CA ASP A 27 0.58 -4.87 7.02
C ASP A 27 2.08 -4.64 7.30
N THR A 28 2.77 -3.93 6.41
CA THR A 28 4.17 -3.53 6.61
C THR A 28 4.33 -2.60 7.80
N TYR A 29 3.51 -1.55 7.87
CA TYR A 29 3.50 -0.62 9.01
C TYR A 29 3.15 -1.33 10.33
N ALA A 30 2.13 -2.19 10.33
CA ALA A 30 1.68 -2.93 11.51
C ALA A 30 2.78 -3.86 12.03
N ARG A 31 3.48 -4.57 11.14
CA ARG A 31 4.64 -5.39 11.50
C ARG A 31 5.77 -4.57 12.10
N MET A 32 6.12 -3.43 11.51
CA MET A 32 7.17 -2.56 12.04
C MET A 32 6.80 -1.96 13.40
N ARG A 33 5.54 -1.55 13.57
CA ARG A 33 5.03 -1.02 14.84
C ARG A 33 4.97 -2.09 15.93
N ASN A 34 4.61 -3.33 15.59
CA ASN A 34 4.61 -4.44 16.55
C ASN A 34 6.02 -4.92 16.88
N ALA A 35 6.95 -4.93 15.91
CA ALA A 35 8.36 -5.23 16.16
C ALA A 35 8.99 -4.22 17.14
N ARG A 36 8.60 -2.94 17.07
CA ARG A 36 8.99 -1.90 18.04
C ARG A 36 8.52 -2.21 19.47
N ASN A 37 7.35 -2.82 19.62
CA ASN A 37 6.74 -3.10 20.93
C ASN A 37 7.00 -4.55 21.41
N GLY A 38 7.69 -5.36 20.61
CA GLY A 38 7.95 -6.76 20.88
C GLY A 38 9.12 -6.95 21.86
N ILE A 39 8.96 -7.88 22.80
CA ILE A 39 9.97 -8.25 23.80
C ILE A 39 11.10 -9.09 23.16
N LEU A 40 10.84 -9.69 22.00
CA LEU A 40 11.82 -10.48 21.26
C LEU A 40 12.78 -9.57 20.51
N PRO A 41 14.06 -9.99 20.32
CA PRO A 41 15.02 -9.29 19.47
C PRO A 41 14.61 -9.46 18.00
N ALA A 42 13.51 -8.83 17.60
CA ALA A 42 13.06 -8.77 16.23
C ALA A 42 13.93 -7.75 15.50
N THR A 43 14.86 -8.26 14.68
CA THR A 43 15.50 -7.62 13.54
C THR A 43 15.39 -6.09 13.51
N ARG A 44 16.21 -5.38 14.29
CA ARG A 44 16.42 -3.91 14.34
C ARG A 44 15.44 -3.08 13.49
N VAL A 45 14.15 -3.10 13.80
CA VAL A 45 13.22 -2.16 13.16
C VAL A 45 13.42 -0.84 13.88
N THR A 46 14.03 0.12 13.17
CA THR A 46 14.28 1.43 13.75
C THR A 46 12.98 2.24 13.77
N PRO A 47 12.84 3.22 14.67
CA PRO A 47 11.72 4.16 14.62
C PRO A 47 11.54 4.80 13.23
N GLN A 48 12.66 5.05 12.53
CA GLN A 48 12.69 5.63 11.19
C GLN A 48 12.05 4.70 10.14
N ASP A 49 12.17 3.38 10.30
CA ASP A 49 11.54 2.41 9.39
C ASP A 49 10.02 2.44 9.55
N ALA A 50 9.52 2.51 10.79
CA ALA A 50 8.10 2.62 11.07
C ALA A 50 7.49 3.92 10.52
N ASP A 51 8.20 5.05 10.66
CA ASP A 51 7.77 6.33 10.11
C ASP A 51 7.77 6.33 8.57
N ARG A 52 8.78 5.71 7.94
CA ARG A 52 8.82 5.51 6.49
C ARG A 52 7.65 4.65 6.01
N ALA A 53 7.36 3.54 6.69
CA ALA A 53 6.22 2.69 6.35
C ALA A 53 4.87 3.39 6.57
N PHE A 54 4.77 4.24 7.59
CA PHE A 54 3.59 5.08 7.78
C PHE A 54 3.41 6.08 6.64
N GLY A 55 4.48 6.73 6.19
CA GLY A 55 4.44 7.61 5.02
C GLY A 55 3.99 6.89 3.75
N ALA A 56 4.47 5.67 3.52
CA ALA A 56 4.03 4.84 2.40
C ALA A 56 2.53 4.49 2.48
N LEU A 57 2.03 4.16 3.68
CA LEU A 57 0.60 3.93 3.91
C LEU A 57 -0.25 5.17 3.62
N GLN A 58 0.17 6.36 4.08
CA GLN A 58 -0.53 7.61 3.82
C GLN A 58 -0.62 7.90 2.31
N MET A 59 0.46 7.68 1.57
CA MET A 59 0.49 7.84 0.11
C MET A 59 -0.47 6.87 -0.60
N SER A 60 -0.50 5.59 -0.22
CA SER A 60 -1.43 4.61 -0.78
C SER A 60 -2.89 4.97 -0.51
N ILE A 61 -3.21 5.42 0.71
CA ILE A 61 -4.56 5.89 1.06
C ILE A 61 -4.93 7.14 0.26
N GLY A 62 -4.00 8.09 0.10
CA GLY A 62 -4.21 9.28 -0.73
C GLY A 62 -4.55 8.92 -2.18
N ARG A 63 -3.81 7.97 -2.76
CA ARG A 63 -4.06 7.45 -4.11
C ARG A 63 -5.45 6.80 -4.21
N LEU A 64 -5.82 5.95 -3.26
CA LEU A 64 -7.14 5.31 -3.23
C LEU A 64 -8.25 6.35 -3.14
N ARG A 65 -8.12 7.36 -2.28
CA ARG A 65 -9.12 8.44 -2.15
C ARG A 65 -9.26 9.26 -3.43
N ASN A 66 -8.17 9.49 -4.15
CA ASN A 66 -8.21 10.21 -5.43
C ASN A 66 -8.91 9.38 -6.51
N LEU A 67 -8.69 8.07 -6.55
CA LEU A 67 -9.40 7.17 -7.46
C LEU A 67 -10.90 7.09 -7.15
N ASN A 68 -11.31 7.20 -5.89
CA ASN A 68 -12.75 7.20 -5.51
C ASN A 68 -13.48 8.50 -5.88
N ARG A 69 -12.76 9.57 -6.19
CA ARG A 69 -13.34 10.88 -6.52
C ARG A 69 -13.43 11.12 -8.03
N GLN A 70 -12.84 10.26 -8.84
CA GLN A 70 -12.93 10.27 -10.30
C GLN A 70 -14.15 9.46 -10.73
#